data_AF-A0A812XC15-F1
#
_entry.id   AF-A0A812XC15-F1
#
_cell.length_a   1.000
_cell.length_b   1.000
_cell.length_c   1.000
_cell.angle_alpha   90.00
_cell.angle_beta   90.00
_cell.angle_gamma   90.00
#
_symmetry.space_group_name_H-M   'P 1'
#
loop_
_entity.id
_entity.type
_entity.pdbx_description
1 polymer ?
#
loop_
_entity_poly.entity_id
_entity_poly.type
_entity_poly.pdbx_seq_one_letter_code
_entity_poly.pdbx_strand_id
1 'polypeptide(L)'
;MVQFYGFMDEGLETLTHAFAERVTFDGKKATGVEISLTSDAAPKVVQRRLRLRAKHEVIVAAGVLASPKLLTLSGVAEPKELDRLGIPVVASSPAVSLNFHEHVGLSIVAHTNVPCPEGYHISEDGKTTTHLGNTDQFIGQLYAFLNATDNRPGQPGPVDAEVMLLEGCLEGRLSLTFTIILLQARTRGRLVVQSRHPMASPHLDYKPLSNSDDIQLIANTIRLLYQGVFASEQLAPFELGISPSVEVVADFQKLAQWIRANIYYYSHPTGT
;
A
#
# COMPACT_ATOMS: atom_id res chain seq x y z
N MET A 1 5.38 -34.89 12.64
CA MET A 1 4.34 -34.37 13.55
C MET A 1 4.08 -32.94 13.08
N VAL A 2 2.87 -32.61 12.62
CA VAL A 2 2.54 -31.23 12.21
C VAL A 2 2.50 -30.42 13.51
N GLN A 3 3.29 -29.37 13.61
CA GLN A 3 3.36 -28.57 14.83
C GLN A 3 2.23 -27.55 14.78
N PHE A 4 1.16 -27.82 15.53
CA PHE A 4 0.03 -26.93 15.68
C PHE A 4 0.42 -25.84 16.67
N TYR A 5 0.66 -24.62 16.17
CA TYR A 5 0.74 -23.43 17.02
C TYR A 5 -0.63 -22.75 16.97
N GLY A 6 -1.54 -23.20 17.83
CA GLY A 6 -2.88 -22.63 17.94
C GLY A 6 -3.31 -22.61 19.39
N PHE A 7 -3.75 -21.45 19.86
CA PHE A 7 -4.68 -21.38 20.98
C PHE A 7 -5.91 -22.19 20.57
N MET A 8 -6.08 -23.40 21.13
CA MET A 8 -7.30 -24.17 20.94
C MET A 8 -8.37 -23.58 21.86
N ASP A 9 -9.14 -22.64 21.31
CA ASP A 9 -10.48 -22.35 21.82
C ASP A 9 -11.45 -23.36 21.18
N GLU A 10 -12.52 -23.75 21.87
CA GLU A 10 -13.46 -24.75 21.36
C GLU A 10 -14.14 -24.24 20.07
N GLY A 11 -13.63 -24.69 18.92
CA GLY A 11 -14.18 -24.36 17.60
C GLY A 11 -13.26 -23.57 16.66
N LEU A 12 -12.04 -23.21 17.07
CA LEU A 12 -11.06 -22.55 16.19
C LEU A 12 -9.75 -23.36 16.08
N GLU A 13 -9.36 -23.66 14.85
CA GLU A 13 -8.06 -24.26 14.53
C GLU A 13 -7.27 -23.33 13.61
N THR A 14 -6.05 -22.99 14.01
CA THR A 14 -5.12 -22.19 13.21
C THR A 14 -3.94 -23.04 12.78
N LEU A 15 -3.66 -23.05 11.48
CA LEU A 15 -2.51 -23.72 10.89
C LEU A 15 -1.52 -22.67 10.37
N THR A 16 -0.38 -22.54 11.03
CA THR A 16 0.75 -21.73 10.55
C THR A 16 1.62 -22.54 9.58
N HIS A 17 2.45 -21.83 8.80
CA HIS A 17 3.30 -22.44 7.76
C HIS A 17 2.50 -23.31 6.78
N ALA A 18 1.24 -22.94 6.52
CA ALA A 18 0.31 -23.62 5.64
C ALA A 18 -0.07 -22.71 4.47
N PHE A 19 0.58 -22.88 3.33
CA PHE A 19 0.34 -22.08 2.13
C PHE A 19 -0.84 -22.64 1.33
N ALA A 20 -1.91 -21.87 1.17
CA ALA A 20 -3.04 -22.26 0.32
C ALA A 20 -2.66 -22.24 -1.17
N GLU A 21 -2.71 -23.39 -1.83
CA GLU A 21 -2.35 -23.55 -3.24
C GLU A 21 -3.54 -23.32 -4.17
N ARG A 22 -4.72 -23.85 -3.81
CA ARG A 22 -5.99 -23.67 -4.54
C ARG A 22 -7.20 -24.09 -3.70
N VAL A 23 -8.35 -23.51 -4.02
CA VAL A 23 -9.67 -23.98 -3.58
C VAL A 23 -10.07 -25.19 -4.42
N THR A 24 -10.67 -26.20 -3.77
CA THR A 24 -11.20 -27.39 -4.46
C THR A 24 -12.69 -27.24 -4.71
N PHE A 25 -13.17 -27.79 -5.84
CA PHE A 25 -14.56 -27.68 -6.25
C PHE A 25 -15.17 -29.04 -6.64
N ASP A 26 -16.47 -29.17 -6.43
CA ASP A 26 -17.36 -30.16 -7.06
C ASP A 26 -18.37 -29.40 -7.93
N GLY A 27 -18.21 -29.50 -9.26
CA GLY A 27 -18.84 -28.57 -10.19
C GLY A 27 -18.46 -27.12 -9.85
N LYS A 28 -19.44 -26.31 -9.43
CA LYS A 28 -19.24 -24.92 -8.98
C LYS A 28 -19.23 -24.75 -7.46
N LYS A 29 -19.43 -25.83 -6.69
CA LYS A 29 -19.47 -25.77 -5.23
C LYS A 29 -18.05 -25.91 -4.66
N ALA A 30 -17.59 -24.91 -3.90
CA ALA A 30 -16.34 -25.03 -3.16
C ALA A 30 -16.46 -26.12 -2.07
N THR A 31 -15.44 -26.96 -1.95
CA THR A 31 -15.43 -28.14 -1.06
C THR A 31 -14.27 -28.17 -0.08
N GLY A 32 -13.31 -27.24 -0.20
CA GLY A 32 -12.10 -27.27 0.60
C GLY A 32 -10.94 -26.50 -0.03
N VAL A 33 -9.74 -26.76 0.49
CA VAL A 33 -8.49 -26.13 0.07
C VAL A 33 -7.36 -27.16 0.04
N GLU A 34 -6.50 -27.06 -0.96
CA GLU A 34 -5.21 -27.73 -0.98
C GLU A 34 -4.14 -26.80 -0.41
N ILE A 35 -3.36 -27.31 0.55
CA ILE A 35 -2.32 -26.56 1.23
C ILE A 35 -0.97 -27.26 1.12
N SER A 36 0.10 -26.47 1.10
CA SER A 36 1.48 -26.91 1.29
C SER A 36 1.96 -26.51 2.68
N LEU A 37 2.38 -27.49 3.46
CA LEU A 37 3.04 -27.27 4.74
C LEU A 37 4.53 -26.98 4.52
N THR A 38 5.01 -25.92 5.16
CA THR A 38 6.39 -25.44 5.15
C THR A 38 6.92 -25.35 6.59
N SER A 39 8.10 -24.77 6.78
CA SER A 39 8.63 -24.42 8.11
C SER A 39 9.25 -23.03 8.11
N ASP A 40 9.48 -22.45 9.30
CA ASP A 40 10.16 -21.16 9.43
C ASP A 40 11.59 -21.18 8.86
N ALA A 41 12.31 -22.28 9.06
CA ALA A 41 13.65 -22.44 8.53
C ALA A 41 13.68 -22.53 6.99
N ALA A 42 12.55 -22.87 6.36
CA ALA A 42 12.47 -23.07 4.91
C ALA A 42 11.06 -22.73 4.37
N PRO A 43 10.65 -21.45 4.36
CA PRO A 43 9.28 -21.03 4.05
C PRO A 43 8.88 -21.24 2.59
N LYS A 44 9.84 -21.60 1.73
CA LYS A 44 9.62 -21.92 0.30
C LYS A 44 9.78 -23.40 -0.03
N VAL A 45 10.06 -24.25 0.97
CA VAL A 45 10.25 -25.70 0.77
C VAL A 45 9.01 -26.43 1.24
N VAL A 46 8.32 -27.09 0.31
CA VAL A 46 7.16 -27.91 0.62
C VAL A 46 7.61 -29.18 1.34
N GLN A 47 7.21 -29.34 2.59
CA GLN A 47 7.44 -30.57 3.35
C GLN A 47 6.34 -31.60 3.10
N ARG A 48 5.10 -31.14 2.99
CA ARG A 48 3.93 -32.00 2.80
C ARG A 48 2.78 -31.24 2.16
N ARG A 49 1.99 -31.91 1.32
CA ARG A 49 0.70 -31.39 0.85
C ARG A 49 -0.46 -32.06 1.57
N LEU A 50 -1.49 -31.26 1.89
CA LEU A 50 -2.73 -31.73 2.48
C LEU A 50 -3.93 -31.17 1.70
N ARG A 51 -5.05 -31.89 1.74
CA ARG A 51 -6.35 -31.39 1.29
C ARG A 51 -7.29 -31.32 2.49
N LEU A 52 -7.72 -30.12 2.83
CA LEU A 52 -8.69 -29.87 3.91
C LEU A 52 -10.07 -29.72 3.29
N ARG A 53 -11.09 -30.34 3.88
CA ARG A 53 -12.48 -30.23 3.41
C ARG A 53 -13.25 -29.23 4.26
N ALA A 54 -14.06 -28.42 3.61
CA ALA A 54 -15.03 -27.54 4.26
C ALA A 54 -16.43 -28.15 4.19
N LYS A 55 -17.15 -28.17 5.32
CA LYS A 55 -18.55 -28.63 5.35
C LYS A 55 -19.51 -27.60 4.74
N HIS A 56 -19.21 -26.31 4.93
CA HIS A 56 -20.08 -25.21 4.54
C HIS A 56 -19.43 -24.34 3.47
N GLU A 57 -18.35 -23.63 3.85
CA GLU A 57 -17.80 -22.55 3.03
C GLU A 57 -16.27 -22.54 3.06
N VAL A 58 -15.68 -21.96 2.01
CA VAL A 58 -14.27 -21.59 1.96
C VAL A 58 -14.22 -20.08 1.79
N ILE A 59 -13.76 -19.37 2.82
CA ILE A 59 -13.62 -17.91 2.82
C ILE A 59 -12.18 -17.58 2.42
N VAL A 60 -12.00 -16.88 1.30
CA VAL A 60 -10.69 -16.43 0.85
C VAL A 60 -10.37 -15.08 1.49
N ALA A 61 -9.36 -15.07 2.34
CA ALA A 61 -8.89 -13.88 3.06
C ALA A 61 -7.37 -13.68 2.89
N ALA A 62 -6.84 -13.92 1.69
CA ALA A 62 -5.41 -13.88 1.40
C ALA A 62 -4.89 -12.47 1.04
N GLY A 63 -5.72 -11.44 1.17
CA GLY A 63 -5.39 -10.05 0.79
C GLY A 63 -5.43 -9.80 -0.72
N VAL A 64 -5.25 -8.54 -1.11
CA VAL A 64 -5.40 -8.03 -2.48
C VAL A 64 -4.48 -8.68 -3.52
N LEU A 65 -3.29 -9.16 -3.14
CA LEU A 65 -2.38 -9.77 -4.10
C LEU A 65 -2.58 -11.29 -4.23
N ALA A 66 -2.78 -11.98 -3.10
CA ALA A 66 -2.84 -13.43 -3.10
C ALA A 66 -4.25 -14.00 -3.30
N SER A 67 -5.31 -13.28 -2.93
CA SER A 67 -6.69 -13.72 -3.17
C SER A 67 -7.02 -13.89 -4.67
N PRO A 68 -6.83 -12.87 -5.54
CA PRO A 68 -7.14 -13.04 -6.96
C PRO A 68 -6.25 -14.08 -7.63
N LYS A 69 -4.99 -14.21 -7.20
CA LYS A 69 -4.10 -15.29 -7.64
C LYS A 69 -4.62 -16.66 -7.22
N LEU A 70 -5.03 -16.84 -5.97
CA LEU A 70 -5.60 -18.09 -5.47
C LEU A 70 -6.86 -18.46 -6.25
N LEU A 71 -7.76 -17.51 -6.49
CA LEU A 71 -8.96 -17.71 -7.31
C LEU A 71 -8.60 -18.15 -8.74
N THR A 72 -7.65 -17.46 -9.37
CA THR A 72 -7.14 -17.81 -10.72
C THR A 72 -6.57 -19.23 -10.75
N LEU A 73 -5.71 -19.58 -9.79
CA LEU A 73 -5.14 -20.93 -9.65
C LEU A 73 -6.18 -22.01 -9.36
N SER A 74 -7.35 -21.60 -8.88
CA SER A 74 -8.49 -22.47 -8.58
C SER A 74 -9.51 -22.57 -9.73
N GLY A 75 -9.25 -21.92 -10.88
CA GLY A 75 -10.13 -21.95 -12.04
C GLY A 75 -11.25 -20.89 -12.03
N VAL A 76 -11.11 -19.85 -11.21
CA VAL A 76 -12.06 -18.71 -11.12
C VAL A 76 -11.36 -17.43 -11.56
N ALA A 77 -11.43 -17.12 -12.85
CA ALA A 77 -10.86 -15.90 -13.46
C ALA A 77 -11.39 -15.71 -14.89
N GLU A 78 -10.82 -14.77 -15.63
CA GLU A 78 -11.07 -14.62 -17.08
C GLU A 78 -10.69 -15.91 -17.82
N PRO A 79 -11.58 -16.53 -18.62
CA PRO A 79 -11.32 -17.80 -19.29
C PRO A 79 -10.04 -17.82 -20.15
N LYS A 80 -9.71 -16.70 -20.81
CA LYS A 80 -8.48 -16.59 -21.61
C LYS A 80 -7.21 -16.65 -20.76
N GLU A 81 -7.25 -16.09 -19.54
CA GLU A 81 -6.12 -16.16 -18.62
C GLU A 81 -5.94 -17.57 -18.06
N LEU A 82 -7.06 -18.24 -17.76
CA LEU A 82 -7.07 -19.65 -17.34
C LEU A 82 -6.51 -20.56 -18.43
N ASP A 83 -6.94 -20.36 -19.68
CA ASP A 83 -6.45 -21.10 -20.85
C ASP A 83 -4.93 -20.88 -21.07
N ARG A 84 -4.45 -19.63 -20.97
CA ARG A 84 -3.02 -19.31 -21.03
C ARG A 84 -2.20 -20.07 -19.98
N LEU A 85 -2.79 -20.33 -18.81
CA LEU A 85 -2.18 -21.09 -17.73
C LEU A 85 -2.49 -22.59 -17.80
N GLY A 86 -3.28 -23.06 -18.76
CA GLY A 86 -3.74 -24.46 -18.86
C GLY A 86 -4.56 -24.91 -17.65
N ILE A 87 -5.32 -24.00 -17.04
CA ILE A 87 -6.17 -24.24 -15.86
C ILE A 87 -7.61 -24.43 -16.35
N PRO A 88 -8.29 -25.53 -15.98
CA PRO A 88 -9.70 -25.71 -16.31
C PRO A 88 -10.57 -24.61 -15.69
N VAL A 89 -11.55 -24.14 -16.47
CA VAL A 89 -12.51 -23.12 -16.01
C VAL A 89 -13.52 -23.77 -15.07
N VAL A 90 -13.56 -23.29 -13.83
CA VAL A 90 -14.63 -23.58 -12.86
C VAL A 90 -15.73 -22.52 -12.97
N ALA A 91 -15.33 -21.24 -12.99
CA ALA A 91 -16.24 -20.12 -13.19
C ALA A 91 -15.55 -18.98 -13.95
N SER A 92 -16.24 -18.44 -14.95
CA SER A 92 -15.80 -17.24 -15.67
C SER A 92 -16.01 -16.02 -14.77
N SER A 93 -14.91 -15.38 -14.37
CA SER A 93 -14.93 -14.12 -13.61
C SER A 93 -13.90 -13.15 -14.16
N PRO A 94 -14.26 -12.35 -15.19
CA PRO A 94 -13.33 -11.45 -15.89
C PRO A 94 -12.72 -10.37 -14.99
N ALA A 95 -13.39 -10.04 -13.88
CA ALA A 95 -12.96 -8.99 -12.95
C ALA A 95 -11.83 -9.43 -12.01
N VAL A 96 -11.63 -10.74 -11.80
CA VAL A 96 -10.57 -11.24 -10.91
C VAL A 96 -9.22 -10.76 -11.40
N SER A 97 -8.41 -10.21 -10.49
CA SER A 97 -7.09 -9.62 -10.76
C SER A 97 -7.11 -8.24 -11.44
N LEU A 98 -8.28 -7.67 -11.77
CA LEU A 98 -8.37 -6.32 -12.36
C LEU A 98 -8.60 -5.26 -11.28
N ASN A 99 -8.69 -3.98 -11.66
CA ASN A 99 -9.09 -2.89 -10.76
C ASN A 99 -8.20 -2.72 -9.51
N PHE A 100 -6.94 -3.15 -9.58
CA PHE A 100 -5.96 -2.84 -8.55
C PHE A 100 -5.83 -1.32 -8.45
N HIS A 101 -5.97 -0.79 -7.24
CA HIS A 101 -5.64 0.59 -6.92
C HIS A 101 -5.14 0.69 -5.50
N GLU A 102 -4.40 1.75 -5.26
CA GLU A 102 -3.51 1.90 -4.12
C GLU A 102 -3.25 3.40 -3.98
N HIS A 103 -3.07 3.88 -2.76
CA HIS A 103 -2.75 5.28 -2.58
C HIS A 103 -1.29 5.55 -2.97
N VAL A 104 -1.09 6.64 -3.68
CA VAL A 104 0.25 7.13 -4.02
C VAL A 104 0.66 8.12 -2.95
N GLY A 105 1.77 7.84 -2.28
CA GLY A 105 2.38 8.70 -1.29
C GLY A 105 3.48 9.57 -1.92
N LEU A 106 3.68 10.77 -1.36
CA LEU A 106 4.81 11.65 -1.65
C LEU A 106 5.06 12.54 -0.44
N SER A 107 6.31 12.91 -0.18
CA SER A 107 6.67 13.78 0.96
C SER A 107 7.22 15.13 0.50
N ILE A 108 6.74 16.20 1.12
CA ILE A 108 7.41 17.51 1.15
C ILE A 108 8.19 17.56 2.46
N VAL A 109 9.46 17.97 2.38
CA VAL A 109 10.30 18.10 3.57
C VAL A 109 10.65 19.57 3.77
N ALA A 110 10.40 20.08 4.97
CA ALA A 110 10.80 21.41 5.42
C ALA A 110 11.82 21.28 6.55
N HIS A 111 13.05 21.70 6.28
CA HIS A 111 14.11 21.81 7.27
C HIS A 111 13.96 23.12 8.03
N THR A 112 14.13 23.07 9.34
CA THR A 112 14.02 24.25 10.20
C THR A 112 15.40 24.68 10.73
N ASN A 113 15.49 25.88 11.28
CA ASN A 113 16.64 26.31 12.08
C ASN A 113 16.59 25.85 13.56
N VAL A 114 15.53 25.14 13.96
CA VAL A 114 15.33 24.69 15.35
C VAL A 114 16.23 23.48 15.62
N PRO A 115 17.01 23.48 16.72
CA PRO A 115 17.75 22.30 17.15
C PRO A 115 16.81 21.11 17.36
N CYS A 116 17.26 19.91 17.00
CA CYS A 116 16.48 18.71 17.28
C CYS A 116 16.19 18.60 18.78
N PRO A 117 14.94 18.36 19.20
CA PRO A 117 14.61 18.20 20.61
C PRO A 117 15.36 17.01 21.24
N GLU A 118 15.79 17.15 22.50
CA GLU A 118 16.39 16.06 23.26
C GLU A 118 15.40 14.87 23.36
N GLY A 119 15.88 13.64 23.11
CA GLY A 119 15.07 12.42 23.19
C GLY A 119 14.54 11.87 21.85
N TYR A 120 14.62 12.62 20.75
CA TYR A 120 14.23 12.16 19.40
C TYR A 120 15.30 11.29 18.68
N HIS A 121 16.39 10.94 19.37
CA HIS A 121 17.64 10.46 18.75
C HIS A 121 18.04 9.01 19.05
N ILE A 122 17.18 8.17 19.62
CA ILE A 122 17.62 6.84 20.05
C ILE A 122 16.72 5.76 19.43
N SER A 123 17.16 5.19 18.30
CA SER A 123 16.87 3.77 18.07
C SER A 123 17.66 2.96 19.10
N GLU A 124 17.11 1.84 19.56
CA GLU A 124 17.72 0.93 20.56
C GLU A 124 19.19 0.54 20.25
N ASP A 125 19.64 0.69 18.99
CA ASP A 125 20.98 0.32 18.51
C ASP A 125 22.01 1.48 18.42
N GLY A 126 21.65 2.70 18.83
CA GLY A 126 22.61 3.80 19.00
C GLY A 126 23.24 4.35 17.71
N LYS A 127 22.61 4.14 16.55
CA LYS A 127 23.07 4.71 15.27
C LYS A 127 22.27 5.96 14.91
N THR A 128 22.96 6.99 14.39
CA THR A 128 22.34 8.20 13.84
C THR A 128 21.53 7.82 12.61
N THR A 129 20.22 7.77 12.75
CA THR A 129 19.33 7.49 11.64
C THR A 129 18.89 8.78 10.98
N THR A 130 19.28 8.97 9.72
CA THR A 130 18.51 9.75 8.74
C THR A 130 17.19 9.03 8.50
N HIS A 131 16.25 9.14 9.43
CA HIS A 131 14.89 8.62 9.29
C HIS A 131 13.90 9.77 9.40
N LEU A 132 13.08 9.93 8.35
CA LEU A 132 11.83 10.67 8.41
C LEU A 132 10.94 9.94 9.43
N GLY A 133 10.71 10.55 10.59
CA GLY A 133 10.02 9.93 11.72
C GLY A 133 10.92 8.97 12.52
N ASN A 134 11.46 9.44 13.64
CA ASN A 134 12.05 8.58 14.65
C ASN A 134 11.55 8.99 16.04
N THR A 135 10.39 8.46 16.37
CA THR A 135 10.04 8.06 17.73
C THR A 135 9.47 6.65 17.58
N ASP A 136 9.32 5.90 18.67
CA ASP A 136 8.52 4.67 18.71
C ASP A 136 7.03 4.87 18.29
N GLN A 137 6.71 6.02 17.70
CA GLN A 137 5.45 6.41 17.11
C GLN A 137 5.70 6.74 15.64
N PHE A 138 5.58 5.73 14.76
CA PHE A 138 5.18 5.94 13.36
C PHE A 138 3.70 6.37 13.33
N ILE A 139 3.35 7.40 14.11
CA ILE A 139 2.01 7.95 14.21
C ILE A 139 2.17 9.40 13.81
N GLY A 140 1.59 9.77 12.67
CA GLY A 140 1.47 11.17 12.27
C GLY A 140 0.99 12.01 13.44
N GLN A 141 1.68 13.12 13.70
CA GLN A 141 1.30 14.01 14.79
C GLN A 141 0.03 14.79 14.46
N LEU A 142 -0.19 15.01 13.16
CA LEU A 142 -1.37 15.64 12.62
C LEU A 142 -1.75 14.97 11.30
N TYR A 143 -3.05 14.74 11.14
CA TYR A 143 -3.67 14.28 9.91
C TYR A 143 -4.66 15.35 9.46
N ALA A 144 -4.56 15.73 8.19
CA ALA A 144 -5.49 16.63 7.54
C ALA A 144 -6.04 15.98 6.28
N PHE A 145 -7.31 16.21 6.02
CA PHE A 145 -8.00 15.71 4.84
C PHE A 145 -8.40 16.90 3.98
N LEU A 146 -7.84 16.95 2.76
CA LEU A 146 -7.90 18.11 1.89
C LEU A 146 -8.74 17.81 0.65
N ASN A 147 -9.57 18.77 0.28
CA ASN A 147 -10.16 18.87 -1.05
C ASN A 147 -9.26 19.78 -1.88
N ALA A 148 -8.53 19.20 -2.83
CA ALA A 148 -7.57 19.90 -3.67
C ALA A 148 -8.16 20.31 -5.03
N THR A 149 -9.36 19.84 -5.36
CA THR A 149 -10.02 20.13 -6.63
C THR A 149 -11.02 21.29 -6.53
N ASP A 150 -11.78 21.39 -5.44
CA ASP A 150 -12.79 22.43 -5.22
C ASP A 150 -12.83 22.88 -3.75
N ASN A 151 -11.76 23.52 -3.28
CA ASN A 151 -11.60 23.94 -1.89
C ASN A 151 -12.49 25.16 -1.53
N ARG A 152 -13.79 24.94 -1.36
CA ARG A 152 -14.76 25.97 -0.95
C ARG A 152 -15.11 25.84 0.53
N PRO A 153 -14.86 26.86 1.36
CA PRO A 153 -15.26 26.85 2.77
C PRO A 153 -16.76 26.52 2.93
N GLY A 154 -17.06 25.53 3.77
CA GLY A 154 -18.44 25.13 4.09
C GLY A 154 -19.13 24.22 3.06
N GLN A 155 -18.47 23.80 1.98
CA GLN A 155 -19.01 22.81 1.04
C GLN A 155 -18.36 21.43 1.27
N PRO A 156 -19.15 20.36 1.45
CA PRO A 156 -18.61 19.00 1.40
C PRO A 156 -18.15 18.73 -0.03
N GLY A 157 -16.84 18.62 -0.24
CA GLY A 157 -16.28 18.11 -1.49
C GLY A 157 -15.64 16.74 -1.28
N PRO A 158 -15.21 16.07 -2.36
CA PRO A 158 -14.44 14.84 -2.22
C PRO A 158 -13.17 15.11 -1.42
N VAL A 159 -12.82 14.17 -0.55
CA VAL A 159 -11.52 14.19 0.12
C VAL A 159 -10.50 13.63 -0.87
N ASP A 160 -9.70 14.52 -1.44
CA ASP A 160 -8.79 14.22 -2.53
C ASP A 160 -7.46 13.68 -2.04
N ALA A 161 -6.96 14.24 -0.94
CA ALA A 161 -5.69 13.88 -0.34
C ALA A 161 -5.78 13.87 1.18
N GLU A 162 -5.03 12.98 1.79
CA GLU A 162 -4.63 13.07 3.19
C GLU A 162 -3.24 13.69 3.27
N VAL A 163 -3.01 14.55 4.25
CA VAL A 163 -1.70 15.10 4.59
C VAL A 163 -1.39 14.71 6.02
N MET A 164 -0.34 13.93 6.18
CA MET A 164 0.21 13.54 7.46
C MET A 164 1.47 14.35 7.74
N LEU A 165 1.51 15.05 8.88
CA LEU A 165 2.70 15.71 9.39
C LEU A 165 3.47 14.76 10.31
N LEU A 166 4.74 14.57 9.98
CA LEU A 166 5.70 13.86 10.82
C LEU A 166 6.84 14.80 11.17
N GLU A 167 7.26 14.75 12.43
CA GLU A 167 8.48 15.38 12.88
C GLU A 167 9.62 14.37 12.87
N GLY A 168 10.79 14.83 12.49
CA GLY A 168 12.03 14.06 12.57
C GLY A 168 13.21 15.00 12.72
N CYS A 169 14.41 14.44 12.69
CA CYS A 169 15.62 15.25 12.78
C CYS A 169 16.58 14.93 11.65
N LEU A 170 17.10 15.99 11.02
CA LEU A 170 18.11 15.90 9.99
C LEU A 170 19.28 16.81 10.40
N GLU A 171 20.49 16.24 10.43
CA GLU A 171 21.72 17.00 10.75
C GLU A 171 21.63 17.79 12.07
N GLY A 172 20.97 17.21 13.09
CA GLY A 172 20.81 17.83 14.40
C GLY A 172 19.77 18.95 14.47
N ARG A 173 18.97 19.15 13.42
CA ARG A 173 17.87 20.10 13.39
C ARG A 173 16.53 19.41 13.19
N LEU A 174 15.47 20.04 13.70
CA LEU A 174 14.09 19.60 13.47
C LEU A 174 13.75 19.69 11.97
N SER A 175 13.13 18.64 11.47
CA SER A 175 12.65 18.48 10.10
C SER A 175 11.17 18.12 10.12
N LEU A 176 10.37 18.87 9.38
CA LEU A 176 8.93 18.66 9.25
C LEU A 176 8.65 17.97 7.91
N THR A 177 7.99 16.82 7.94
CA THR A 177 7.66 16.03 6.76
C THR A 177 6.16 16.01 6.56
N PHE A 178 5.71 16.55 5.44
CA PHE A 178 4.30 16.54 5.04
C PHE A 178 4.13 15.45 4.00
N THR A 179 3.63 14.30 4.45
CA THR A 179 3.31 13.16 3.58
C THR A 179 1.93 13.37 2.98
N ILE A 180 1.88 13.60 1.68
CA ILE A 180 0.67 13.66 0.87
C ILE A 180 0.32 12.25 0.41
N ILE A 181 -0.92 11.85 0.62
CA ILE A 181 -1.46 10.55 0.25
C ILE A 181 -2.65 10.80 -0.67
N LEU A 182 -2.53 10.38 -1.93
CA LEU A 182 -3.59 10.53 -2.91
C LEU A 182 -4.70 9.50 -2.66
N LEU A 183 -5.83 9.95 -2.12
CA LEU A 183 -6.93 9.07 -1.72
C LEU A 183 -7.76 8.60 -2.92
N GLN A 184 -7.98 9.49 -3.87
CA GLN A 184 -8.83 9.25 -5.05
C GLN A 184 -7.99 9.06 -6.32
N ALA A 185 -6.93 8.25 -6.24
CA ALA A 185 -6.13 7.90 -7.42
C ALA A 185 -7.04 7.27 -8.50
N ARG A 186 -7.01 7.81 -9.71
CA ARG A 186 -7.77 7.34 -10.87
C ARG A 186 -7.07 6.22 -11.62
N THR A 187 -5.74 6.14 -11.50
CA THR A 187 -4.97 5.03 -12.05
C THR A 187 -5.52 3.68 -11.56
N ARG A 188 -5.68 2.72 -12.47
CA ARG A 188 -6.03 1.33 -12.19
C ARG A 188 -4.98 0.40 -12.79
N GLY A 189 -4.63 -0.63 -12.06
CA GLY A 189 -3.73 -1.68 -12.49
C GLY A 189 -4.41 -3.05 -12.46
N ARG A 190 -3.60 -4.07 -12.62
CA ARG A 190 -4.02 -5.47 -12.53
C ARG A 190 -2.89 -6.35 -12.03
N LEU A 191 -3.27 -7.50 -11.49
CA LEU A 191 -2.35 -8.61 -11.27
C LEU A 191 -2.31 -9.52 -12.48
N VAL A 192 -1.11 -10.02 -12.77
CA VAL A 192 -0.85 -11.01 -13.81
C VAL A 192 -0.27 -12.26 -13.14
N VAL A 193 -0.99 -13.38 -13.21
CA VAL A 193 -0.53 -14.65 -12.64
C VAL A 193 0.43 -15.29 -13.62
N GLN A 194 1.73 -15.16 -13.37
CA GLN A 194 2.74 -15.55 -14.36
C GLN A 194 2.93 -17.06 -14.50
N SER A 195 2.64 -17.82 -13.45
CA SER A 195 2.92 -19.25 -13.35
C SER A 195 1.83 -19.97 -12.57
N ARG A 196 1.64 -21.25 -12.88
CA ARG A 196 0.79 -22.17 -12.12
C ARG A 196 1.41 -22.59 -10.78
N HIS A 197 2.71 -22.36 -10.59
CA HIS A 197 3.37 -22.74 -9.35
C HIS A 197 2.79 -21.88 -8.20
N PRO A 198 2.17 -22.49 -7.18
CA PRO A 198 1.39 -21.74 -6.19
C PRO A 198 2.24 -20.75 -5.38
N MET A 199 3.54 -21.00 -5.18
CA MET A 199 4.45 -20.07 -4.50
C MET A 199 5.17 -19.07 -5.42
N ALA A 200 4.92 -19.08 -6.75
CA ALA A 200 5.48 -18.06 -7.64
C ALA A 200 4.77 -16.72 -7.41
N SER A 201 5.52 -15.61 -7.31
CA SER A 201 4.89 -14.29 -7.12
C SER A 201 4.12 -13.88 -8.38
N PRO A 202 2.93 -13.25 -8.24
CA PRO A 202 2.30 -12.61 -9.38
C PRO A 202 3.09 -11.37 -9.80
N HIS A 203 2.89 -10.91 -11.03
CA HIS A 203 3.38 -9.61 -11.47
C HIS A 203 2.28 -8.57 -11.30
N LEU A 204 2.62 -7.44 -10.68
CA LEU A 204 1.73 -6.30 -10.58
C LEU A 204 1.96 -5.37 -11.78
N ASP A 205 1.00 -5.31 -12.70
CA ASP A 205 0.96 -4.36 -13.81
C ASP A 205 0.18 -3.13 -13.34
N TYR A 206 0.87 -2.26 -12.61
CA TYR A 206 0.36 -0.99 -12.12
C TYR A 206 1.37 0.11 -12.40
N LYS A 207 0.90 1.18 -13.03
CA LYS A 207 1.72 2.33 -13.45
C LYS A 207 1.18 3.56 -12.72
N PRO A 208 1.65 3.82 -11.48
CA PRO A 208 1.21 4.98 -10.71
C PRO A 208 1.30 6.25 -11.56
N LEU A 209 0.32 7.14 -11.44
CA LEU A 209 0.28 8.42 -12.16
C LEU A 209 0.27 8.29 -13.69
N SER A 210 -0.22 7.17 -14.23
CA SER A 210 -0.47 7.02 -15.67
C SER A 210 -1.71 7.80 -16.11
N ASN A 211 -2.62 8.11 -15.20
CA ASN A 211 -3.64 9.14 -15.40
C ASN A 211 -3.07 10.52 -15.04
N SER A 212 -3.17 11.50 -15.95
CA SER A 212 -2.68 12.87 -15.74
C SER A 212 -3.41 13.62 -14.63
N ASP A 213 -4.67 13.27 -14.38
CA ASP A 213 -5.48 13.90 -13.33
C ASP A 213 -4.90 13.64 -11.93
N ASP A 214 -4.28 12.48 -11.72
CA ASP A 214 -3.62 12.13 -10.45
C ASP A 214 -2.49 13.11 -10.12
N ILE A 215 -1.72 13.51 -11.15
CA ILE A 215 -0.61 14.45 -11.01
C ILE A 215 -1.14 15.85 -10.77
N GLN A 216 -2.19 16.24 -11.49
CA GLN A 216 -2.85 17.52 -11.30
C GLN A 216 -3.36 17.66 -9.87
N LEU A 217 -3.93 16.59 -9.32
CA LEU A 217 -4.47 16.58 -7.97
C LEU A 217 -3.36 16.70 -6.92
N ILE A 218 -2.28 15.94 -7.05
CA ILE A 218 -1.10 16.08 -6.18
C ILE A 218 -0.52 17.50 -6.29
N ALA A 219 -0.36 18.04 -7.50
CA ALA A 219 0.16 19.38 -7.72
C ALA A 219 -0.70 20.46 -7.06
N ASN A 220 -2.04 20.32 -7.11
CA ASN A 220 -2.96 21.22 -6.41
C ASN A 220 -2.79 21.11 -4.89
N THR A 221 -2.68 19.90 -4.33
CA THR A 221 -2.43 19.69 -2.90
C THR A 221 -1.12 20.34 -2.46
N ILE A 222 -0.03 20.16 -3.23
CA ILE A 222 1.26 20.81 -2.97
C ILE A 222 1.07 22.33 -2.94
N ARG A 223 0.42 22.92 -3.95
CA ARG A 223 0.20 24.37 -4.00
C ARG A 223 -0.62 24.89 -2.81
N LEU A 224 -1.64 24.16 -2.37
CA LEU A 224 -2.40 24.50 -1.17
C LEU A 224 -1.53 24.53 0.09
N LEU A 225 -0.62 23.56 0.26
CA LEU A 225 0.32 23.56 1.38
C LEU A 225 1.30 24.75 1.30
N TYR A 226 1.80 25.09 0.11
CA TYR A 226 2.66 26.26 -0.06
C TYR A 226 1.95 27.58 0.24
N GLN A 227 0.73 27.74 -0.24
CA GLN A 227 -0.05 28.98 -0.06
C GLN A 227 -0.62 29.14 1.34
N GLY A 228 -1.01 28.04 1.99
CA GLY A 228 -1.69 28.08 3.29
C GLY A 228 -0.80 27.80 4.49
N VAL A 229 0.10 26.81 4.38
CA VAL A 229 0.94 26.37 5.51
C VAL A 229 2.30 27.03 5.44
N PHE A 230 3.05 26.86 4.36
CA PHE A 230 4.43 27.34 4.29
C PHE A 230 4.56 28.86 4.14
N ALA A 231 3.51 29.53 3.68
CA ALA A 231 3.44 30.99 3.65
C ALA A 231 2.88 31.62 4.94
N SER A 232 2.52 30.82 5.96
CA SER A 232 1.91 31.35 7.18
C SER A 232 2.94 32.05 8.08
N GLU A 233 2.52 33.14 8.73
CA GLU A 233 3.35 33.91 9.66
C GLU A 233 3.77 33.08 10.89
N GLN A 234 3.02 32.03 11.23
CA GLN A 234 3.34 31.13 12.34
C GLN A 234 4.60 30.30 12.05
N LEU A 235 4.92 30.03 10.78
CA LEU A 235 6.13 29.32 10.39
C LEU A 235 7.31 30.23 10.04
N ALA A 236 7.07 31.54 9.86
CA ALA A 236 8.10 32.51 9.51
C ALA A 236 9.33 32.53 10.46
N PRO A 237 9.20 32.35 11.80
CA PRO A 237 10.35 32.35 12.70
C PRO A 237 11.31 31.15 12.54
N PHE A 238 10.88 30.05 11.92
CA PHE A 238 11.63 28.79 11.89
C PHE A 238 12.59 28.64 10.71
N GLU A 239 12.73 29.68 9.85
CA GLU A 239 13.54 29.69 8.62
C GLU A 239 13.53 28.36 7.86
N LEU A 240 12.53 28.19 7.00
CA LEU A 240 12.29 26.91 6.35
C LEU A 240 13.05 26.74 5.03
N GLY A 241 13.88 25.70 4.95
CA GLY A 241 14.38 25.16 3.70
C GLY A 241 13.45 24.05 3.20
N ILE A 242 12.69 24.28 2.13
CA ILE A 242 11.63 23.37 1.69
C ILE A 242 11.98 22.73 0.33
N SER A 243 11.75 21.41 0.21
CA SER A 243 11.86 20.67 -1.05
C SER A 243 10.49 20.11 -1.45
N PRO A 244 9.98 20.37 -2.68
CA PRO A 244 10.66 21.05 -3.79
C PRO A 244 10.80 22.56 -3.57
N SER A 245 11.60 23.27 -4.36
CA SER A 245 11.69 24.74 -4.20
C SER A 245 10.43 25.46 -4.71
N VAL A 246 10.22 26.71 -4.29
CA VAL A 246 9.07 27.52 -4.72
C VAL A 246 9.04 27.71 -6.24
N GLU A 247 10.21 27.80 -6.89
CA GLU A 247 10.35 27.88 -8.35
C GLU A 247 9.90 26.60 -9.05
N VAL A 248 10.12 25.43 -8.44
CA VAL A 248 9.61 24.16 -8.95
C VAL A 248 8.09 24.11 -8.81
N VAL A 249 7.53 24.56 -7.68
CA VAL A 249 6.07 24.57 -7.44
C VAL A 249 5.33 25.52 -8.39
N ALA A 250 5.95 26.64 -8.75
CA ALA A 250 5.38 27.65 -9.65
C ALA A 250 5.26 27.15 -11.11
N ASP A 251 6.15 26.27 -11.56
CA ASP A 251 6.15 25.72 -12.92
C ASP A 251 5.55 24.30 -12.92
N PHE A 252 4.37 24.13 -13.55
CA PHE A 252 3.69 22.85 -13.57
C PHE A 252 4.51 21.72 -14.20
N GLN A 253 5.32 21.99 -15.23
CA GLN A 253 6.11 20.93 -15.87
C GLN A 253 7.23 20.45 -14.96
N LYS A 254 7.92 21.39 -14.29
CA LYS A 254 8.94 21.05 -13.28
C LYS A 254 8.31 20.32 -12.10
N LEU A 255 7.16 20.79 -11.61
CA LEU A 255 6.44 20.15 -10.52
C LEU A 255 6.00 18.73 -10.88
N ALA A 256 5.44 18.52 -12.07
CA ALA A 256 5.02 17.21 -12.54
C ALA A 256 6.21 16.23 -12.65
N GLN A 257 7.36 16.69 -13.15
CA GLN A 257 8.59 15.89 -13.18
C GLN A 257 9.06 15.54 -11.76
N TRP A 258 9.05 16.52 -10.85
CA TRP A 258 9.43 16.31 -9.46
C TRP A 258 8.49 15.32 -8.76
N ILE A 259 7.17 15.44 -8.94
CA ILE A 259 6.18 14.49 -8.40
C ILE A 259 6.53 13.07 -8.85
N ARG A 260 6.72 12.85 -10.15
CA ARG A 260 7.03 11.52 -10.70
C ARG A 260 8.30 10.91 -10.12
N ALA A 261 9.29 11.73 -9.79
CA ALA A 261 10.56 11.28 -9.22
C ALA A 261 10.50 10.97 -7.72
N ASN A 262 9.46 11.45 -7.00
CA ASN A 262 9.40 11.41 -5.54
C ASN A 262 8.20 10.64 -4.97
N ILE A 263 7.40 9.96 -5.82
CA ILE A 263 6.29 9.14 -5.36
C ILE A 263 6.73 7.76 -4.84
N TYR A 264 5.90 7.18 -3.99
CA TYR A 264 6.02 5.81 -3.51
C TYR A 264 4.64 5.17 -3.27
N TYR A 265 4.62 3.86 -3.08
CA TYR A 265 3.43 3.11 -2.68
C TYR A 265 3.10 3.34 -1.21
N TYR A 266 1.87 3.75 -0.90
CA TYR A 266 1.48 3.98 0.50
C TYR A 266 1.11 2.69 1.26
N SER A 267 0.88 1.58 0.55
CA SER A 267 0.57 0.25 1.14
C SER A 267 -0.86 0.05 1.65
N HIS A 268 -1.84 0.72 1.03
CA HIS A 268 -3.29 0.48 1.11
C HIS A 268 -3.89 -0.11 -0.19
N PRO A 269 -3.38 -1.23 -0.74
CA PRO A 269 -3.84 -1.73 -2.02
C PRO A 269 -5.20 -2.44 -1.92
N THR A 270 -6.09 -2.19 -2.87
CA THR A 270 -7.44 -2.77 -2.90
C THR A 270 -7.96 -3.04 -4.33
N GLY A 271 -9.13 -3.68 -4.42
CA GLY A 271 -9.99 -3.67 -5.61
C GLY A 271 -9.95 -4.89 -6.54
N THR A 272 -9.07 -5.87 -6.28
CA THR A 272 -8.71 -6.99 -7.18
C THR A 272 -9.50 -8.28 -7.04
#